data_AF-A0A2M7LJJ4-F1
#
_entry.id   AF-A0A2M7LJJ4-F1
#
_cell.length_a   1.000
_cell.length_b   1.000
_cell.length_c   1.000
_cell.angle_alpha   90.00
_cell.angle_beta   90.00
_cell.angle_gamma   90.00
#
_symmetry.space_group_name_H-M   'P 1'
#
loop_
_entity.id
_entity.type
_entity.pdbx_description
1 polymer ?
#
loop_
_entity_poly.entity_id
_entity_poly.type
_entity_poly.pdbx_seq_one_letter_code
_entity_poly.pdbx_strand_id
1 'polypeptide(L)'
;ANISGSITQTPPEIDYLHLNDANFASAKSNIFITQKIKHEISVANNKIEHKFAITYTNPSKASNCNLEKGDLCLNAAKYRNLFRLYTPIGSKLIKMTGSEVEPVLYQELGKQVFEGFYGDKYPLYPVSSNKVTIQYQTSVTPHKNYNLLLQKQPGTKAIPYEIFLNGKLIETFSWTGDKNIKLSL
;
A
#
# COMPACT_ATOMS: atom_id res chain seq x y z
N ALA A 1 -4.71 -13.12 -13.02
CA ALA A 1 -4.35 -12.87 -11.61
C ALA A 1 -2.99 -13.52 -11.34
N ASN A 2 -2.10 -12.86 -10.59
CA ASN A 2 -0.83 -13.43 -10.16
C ASN A 2 -1.08 -14.43 -9.02
N ILE A 3 -1.45 -15.66 -9.38
CA ILE A 3 -1.87 -16.71 -8.43
C ILE A 3 -0.67 -17.23 -7.61
N SER A 4 0.54 -17.17 -8.16
CA SER A 4 1.77 -17.59 -7.48
C SER A 4 2.24 -16.61 -6.39
N GLY A 5 1.73 -15.37 -6.38
CA GLY A 5 2.17 -14.33 -5.46
C GLY A 5 3.62 -13.90 -5.64
N SER A 6 4.23 -14.23 -6.78
CA SER A 6 5.62 -13.88 -7.08
C SER A 6 5.75 -12.39 -7.40
N ILE A 7 6.78 -11.74 -6.85
CA ILE A 7 7.14 -10.35 -7.21
C ILE A 7 7.63 -10.30 -8.66
N THR A 8 7.03 -9.43 -9.47
CA THR A 8 7.37 -9.28 -10.88
C THR A 8 8.71 -8.58 -11.03
N GLN A 9 9.60 -9.18 -11.81
CA GLN A 9 10.86 -8.53 -12.17
C GLN A 9 10.60 -7.54 -13.30
N THR A 10 11.14 -6.33 -13.17
CA THR A 10 10.95 -5.23 -14.10
C THR A 10 12.31 -4.72 -14.56
N PRO A 11 12.46 -4.37 -15.85
CA PRO A 11 13.62 -3.61 -16.32
C PRO A 11 13.78 -2.28 -15.58
N PRO A 12 14.99 -1.69 -15.53
CA PRO A 12 15.24 -0.41 -14.85
C PRO A 12 14.40 0.78 -15.37
N GLU A 13 13.88 0.70 -16.60
CA GLU A 13 13.08 1.73 -17.24
C GLU A 13 11.59 1.66 -16.87
N ILE A 14 11.15 0.55 -16.26
CA ILE A 14 9.76 0.35 -15.85
C ILE A 14 9.66 0.63 -14.35
N ASP A 15 8.86 1.63 -14.00
CA ASP A 15 8.55 1.92 -12.61
C ASP A 15 7.59 0.88 -12.04
N TYR A 16 7.66 0.69 -10.74
CA TYR A 16 7.00 -0.43 -10.08
C TYR A 16 6.44 -0.03 -8.73
N LEU A 17 5.25 -0.52 -8.43
CA LEU A 17 4.65 -0.36 -7.13
C LEU A 17 3.91 -1.64 -6.74
N HIS A 18 4.23 -2.14 -5.55
CA HIS A 18 3.46 -3.17 -4.89
C HIS A 18 3.32 -2.86 -3.40
N LEU A 19 2.08 -2.73 -2.94
CA LEU A 19 1.75 -2.68 -1.53
C LEU A 19 1.51 -4.11 -1.04
N ASN A 20 2.25 -4.51 -0.02
CA ASN A 20 2.09 -5.78 0.67
C ASN A 20 1.70 -5.52 2.12
N ASP A 21 0.49 -5.96 2.49
CA ASP A 21 -0.01 -5.91 3.86
C ASP A 21 0.04 -7.31 4.49
N ALA A 22 0.63 -7.37 5.69
CA ALA A 22 0.62 -8.53 6.55
C ALA A 22 -0.09 -8.19 7.86
N ASN A 23 -1.16 -8.92 8.14
CA ASN A 23 -1.94 -8.77 9.37
C ASN A 23 -1.22 -9.40 10.56
N PHE A 24 -1.01 -8.60 11.60
CA PHE A 24 -0.42 -9.03 12.88
C PHE A 24 -1.45 -9.03 14.03
N ALA A 25 -2.74 -8.94 13.69
CA ALA A 25 -3.86 -9.06 14.61
C ALA A 25 -4.55 -10.42 14.52
N SER A 26 -5.23 -10.78 15.61
CA SER A 26 -6.01 -12.01 15.74
C SER A 26 -7.33 -11.95 14.95
N ALA A 27 -8.16 -12.97 15.11
CA ALA A 27 -9.56 -13.02 14.69
C ALA A 27 -9.83 -12.98 13.17
N LYS A 28 -8.86 -13.10 12.26
CA LYS A 28 -9.13 -12.93 10.79
C LYS A 28 -9.64 -11.51 10.42
N SER A 29 -9.24 -10.51 11.19
CA SER A 29 -9.74 -9.12 11.11
C SER A 29 -9.67 -8.46 9.72
N ASN A 30 -8.78 -8.91 8.82
CA ASN A 30 -8.66 -8.40 7.43
C ASN A 30 -9.97 -8.43 6.65
N ILE A 31 -10.89 -9.34 6.97
CA ILE A 31 -12.18 -9.41 6.29
C ILE A 31 -13.03 -8.15 6.54
N PHE A 32 -12.75 -7.37 7.58
CA PHE A 32 -13.44 -6.12 7.89
C PHE A 32 -12.71 -4.89 7.36
N ILE A 33 -11.40 -4.99 7.13
CA ILE A 33 -10.60 -3.85 6.70
C ILE A 33 -10.89 -3.55 5.23
N THR A 34 -11.03 -2.26 4.94
CA THR A 34 -11.08 -1.70 3.58
C THR A 34 -9.97 -0.68 3.41
N GLN A 35 -9.55 -0.49 2.16
CA GLN A 35 -8.47 0.43 1.79
C GLN A 35 -8.97 1.42 0.75
N LYS A 36 -8.42 2.62 0.75
CA LYS A 36 -8.48 3.58 -0.37
C LYS A 36 -7.08 4.12 -0.60
N ILE A 37 -6.67 4.22 -1.87
CA ILE A 37 -5.36 4.75 -2.25
C ILE A 37 -5.53 6.05 -3.03
N LYS A 38 -4.75 7.06 -2.63
CA LYS A 38 -4.45 8.24 -3.43
C LYS A 38 -2.96 8.24 -3.76
N HIS A 39 -2.62 8.18 -5.05
CA HIS A 39 -1.26 8.16 -5.55
C HIS A 39 -0.97 9.45 -6.31
N GLU A 40 -0.12 10.30 -5.75
CA GLU A 40 0.29 11.55 -6.38
C GLU A 40 1.69 11.36 -6.97
N ILE A 41 1.83 11.64 -8.26
CA ILE A 41 3.08 11.60 -9.02
C ILE A 41 3.43 13.03 -9.37
N SER A 42 4.63 13.46 -9.00
CA SER A 42 5.15 14.81 -9.26
C SER A 42 6.45 14.71 -10.03
N VAL A 43 6.58 15.48 -11.09
CA VAL A 43 7.80 15.55 -11.92
C VAL A 43 8.43 16.93 -11.78
N ALA A 44 9.66 16.99 -11.28
CA ALA A 44 10.41 18.23 -11.14
C ALA A 44 11.91 17.95 -11.29
N ASN A 45 12.64 18.84 -11.97
CA ASN A 45 14.11 18.76 -12.10
C ASN A 45 14.62 17.39 -12.58
N ASN A 46 13.94 16.80 -13.56
CA ASN A 46 14.23 15.47 -14.11
C ASN A 46 14.15 14.32 -13.07
N LYS A 47 13.39 14.52 -12.00
CA LYS A 47 13.12 13.52 -10.96
C LYS A 47 11.62 13.30 -10.84
N ILE A 48 11.25 12.08 -10.50
CA ILE A 48 9.87 11.67 -10.24
C ILE A 48 9.74 11.35 -8.75
N GLU A 49 8.81 12.03 -8.11
CA GLU A 49 8.41 11.74 -6.73
C GLU A 49 7.02 11.14 -6.72
N HIS A 50 6.85 10.10 -5.92
CA HIS A 50 5.58 9.50 -5.63
C HIS A 50 5.21 9.79 -4.19
N LYS A 51 3.96 10.19 -3.96
CA LYS A 51 3.34 10.24 -2.65
C LYS A 51 2.15 9.29 -2.64
N PHE A 52 2.33 8.17 -1.96
CA PHE A 52 1.39 7.07 -1.88
C PHE A 52 0.68 7.11 -0.53
N ALA A 53 -0.59 7.55 -0.53
CA ALA A 53 -1.41 7.67 0.66
C ALA A 53 -2.46 6.56 0.71
N ILE A 54 -2.41 5.75 1.77
CA ILE A 54 -3.33 4.64 2.00
C ILE A 54 -4.19 4.98 3.22
N THR A 55 -5.50 4.96 3.04
CA THR A 55 -6.46 5.04 4.13
C THR A 55 -6.98 3.64 4.41
N TYR A 56 -6.72 3.13 5.61
CA TYR A 56 -7.28 1.88 6.13
C TYR A 56 -8.50 2.20 6.98
N THR A 57 -9.60 1.49 6.79
CA THR A 57 -10.84 1.69 7.53
C THR A 57 -11.36 0.37 8.06
N ASN A 58 -11.76 0.33 9.32
CA ASN A 58 -12.57 -0.74 9.90
C ASN A 58 -13.98 -0.17 10.15
N PRO A 59 -14.97 -0.42 9.28
CA PRO A 59 -16.31 0.13 9.44
C PRO A 59 -17.15 -0.64 10.46
N SER A 60 -16.68 -1.81 10.92
CA SER A 60 -17.44 -2.74 11.75
C SER A 60 -17.08 -2.63 13.22
N LYS A 61 -18.01 -2.96 14.11
CA LYS A 61 -17.77 -3.08 15.55
C LYS A 61 -16.90 -4.32 15.84
N ALA A 62 -16.17 -4.31 16.96
CA ALA A 62 -15.46 -5.49 17.43
C ALA A 62 -16.43 -6.66 17.64
N SER A 63 -15.94 -7.88 17.39
CA SER A 63 -16.69 -9.08 17.75
C SER A 63 -16.82 -9.20 19.27
N ASN A 64 -17.97 -9.68 19.72
CA ASN A 64 -18.13 -10.12 21.09
C ASN A 64 -17.49 -11.51 21.23
N CYS A 65 -16.27 -11.57 21.74
CA CYS A 65 -15.51 -12.81 21.86
C CYS A 65 -15.80 -13.58 23.16
N ASN A 66 -17.00 -13.41 23.74
CA ASN A 66 -17.43 -14.21 24.88
C ASN A 66 -17.73 -15.65 24.42
N LEU A 67 -16.94 -16.60 24.92
CA LEU A 67 -17.04 -18.03 24.61
C LEU A 67 -18.39 -18.65 24.97
N GLU A 68 -19.10 -18.10 25.97
CA GLU A 68 -20.40 -18.61 26.41
C GLU A 68 -21.54 -18.28 25.44
N LYS A 69 -21.37 -17.27 24.58
CA LYS A 69 -22.39 -16.88 23.58
C LYS A 69 -22.27 -17.66 22.26
N GLY A 70 -21.15 -18.34 22.03
CA GLY A 70 -20.92 -19.13 20.80
C GLY A 70 -20.72 -18.32 19.52
N ASP A 71 -20.59 -16.99 19.61
CA ASP A 71 -20.35 -16.12 18.45
C ASP A 71 -18.90 -16.25 17.91
N LEU A 72 -18.72 -16.01 16.60
CA LEU A 72 -17.39 -16.02 16.00
C LEU A 72 -16.62 -14.73 16.35
N CYS A 73 -15.44 -14.91 16.95
CA CYS A 73 -14.48 -13.83 17.21
C CYS A 73 -13.73 -13.50 15.92
N LEU A 74 -14.29 -12.62 15.08
CA LEU A 74 -13.77 -12.31 13.74
C LEU A 74 -13.19 -10.89 13.57
N ASN A 75 -13.61 -9.92 14.38
CA ASN A 75 -13.09 -8.55 14.33
C ASN A 75 -12.40 -8.23 15.64
N ALA A 76 -11.07 -8.25 15.66
CA ALA A 76 -10.28 -7.95 16.84
C ALA A 76 -10.48 -6.49 17.28
N ALA A 77 -10.40 -6.25 18.59
CA ALA A 77 -10.48 -4.90 19.14
C ALA A 77 -9.29 -4.02 18.72
N LYS A 78 -8.17 -4.62 18.29
CA LYS A 78 -6.97 -3.93 17.82
C LYS A 78 -6.48 -4.59 16.53
N TYR A 79 -6.58 -3.88 15.40
CA TYR A 79 -5.95 -4.30 14.15
C TYR A 79 -4.51 -3.77 14.08
N ARG A 80 -3.59 -4.66 13.73
CA ARG A 80 -2.14 -4.44 13.66
C ARG A 80 -1.67 -4.85 12.27
N ASN A 81 -0.80 -4.06 11.67
CA ASN A 81 -0.42 -4.26 10.28
C ASN A 81 1.06 -3.94 10.08
N LEU A 82 1.78 -4.91 9.52
CA LEU A 82 3.08 -4.71 8.91
C LEU A 82 2.83 -4.45 7.43
N PHE A 83 3.19 -3.27 6.94
CA PHE A 83 3.04 -2.89 5.54
C PHE A 83 4.40 -2.68 4.89
N ARG A 84 4.52 -3.12 3.65
CA ARG A 84 5.74 -2.99 2.85
C ARG A 84 5.38 -2.43 1.49
N LEU A 85 6.07 -1.37 1.09
CA LEU A 85 5.99 -0.82 -0.26
C LEU A 85 7.23 -1.22 -1.05
N TYR A 86 7.02 -1.99 -2.12
CA TYR A 86 8.08 -2.43 -3.02
C TYR A 86 8.12 -1.48 -4.22
N THR A 87 9.32 -1.03 -4.54
CA THR A 87 9.62 -0.03 -5.56
C THR A 87 10.86 -0.46 -6.36
N PRO A 88 11.20 0.18 -7.48
CA PRO A 88 12.44 -0.12 -8.19
C PRO A 88 13.67 0.05 -7.29
N ILE A 89 14.67 -0.80 -7.51
CA ILE A 89 15.96 -0.69 -6.81
C ILE A 89 16.53 0.72 -7.01
N GLY A 90 17.07 1.31 -5.94
CA GLY A 90 17.63 2.66 -5.96
C GLY A 90 16.62 3.78 -5.67
N SER A 91 15.32 3.45 -5.53
CA SER A 91 14.32 4.39 -5.02
C SER A 91 14.70 4.86 -3.60
N LYS A 92 14.43 6.12 -3.29
CA LYS A 92 14.84 6.76 -2.02
C LYS A 92 13.61 7.23 -1.26
N LEU A 93 13.46 6.77 -0.02
CA LEU A 93 12.42 7.26 0.88
C LEU A 93 12.68 8.74 1.19
N ILE A 94 11.65 9.57 1.06
CA ILE A 94 11.67 10.99 1.44
C ILE A 94 11.00 11.17 2.80
N LYS A 95 9.81 10.58 2.97
CA LYS A 95 9.04 10.68 4.21
C LYS A 95 8.07 9.51 4.35
N MET A 96 7.92 9.01 5.57
CA MET A 96 6.85 8.06 5.91
C MET A 96 6.08 8.59 7.13
N THR A 97 4.76 8.48 7.11
CA THR A 97 3.89 8.80 8.26
C THR A 97 2.85 7.71 8.45
N GLY A 98 2.37 7.53 9.69
CA GLY A 98 1.38 6.51 10.03
C GLY A 98 1.99 5.16 10.41
N SER A 99 3.32 5.04 10.38
CA SER A 99 4.02 3.99 11.12
C SER A 99 4.28 4.48 12.56
N GLU A 100 4.21 3.56 13.52
CA GLU A 100 4.54 3.82 14.94
C GLU A 100 5.99 3.44 15.29
N VAL A 101 6.73 2.90 14.32
CA VAL A 101 8.17 2.58 14.39
C VAL A 101 8.90 3.36 13.30
N GLU A 102 10.22 3.49 13.44
CA GLU A 102 11.05 4.04 12.37
C GLU A 102 10.98 3.15 11.13
N PRO A 103 10.87 3.72 9.92
CA PRO A 103 10.84 2.93 8.69
C PRO A 103 12.09 2.08 8.53
N VAL A 104 11.91 0.83 8.12
CA VAL A 104 13.03 -0.08 7.80
C VAL A 104 13.17 -0.16 6.29
N LEU A 105 14.39 0.04 5.80
CA LEU A 105 14.71 0.11 4.37
C LEU A 105 15.69 -1.00 4.01
N TYR A 106 15.35 -1.81 3.03
CA TYR A 106 16.19 -2.93 2.58
C TYR A 106 15.85 -3.31 1.14
N GLN A 107 16.65 -4.22 0.57
CA GLN A 107 16.37 -4.80 -0.73
C GLN A 107 15.99 -6.27 -0.56
N GLU A 108 14.90 -6.68 -1.19
CA GLU A 108 14.53 -8.08 -1.32
C GLU A 108 13.80 -8.30 -2.65
N LEU A 109 13.86 -9.53 -3.18
CA LEU A 109 13.12 -9.95 -4.38
C LEU A 109 13.33 -9.04 -5.60
N GLY A 110 14.52 -8.43 -5.71
CA GLY A 110 14.86 -7.51 -6.81
C GLY A 110 14.17 -6.15 -6.72
N LYS A 111 13.81 -5.69 -5.51
CA LYS A 111 13.10 -4.43 -5.26
C LYS A 111 13.70 -3.68 -4.07
N GLN A 112 13.54 -2.37 -4.06
CA GLN A 112 13.71 -1.56 -2.85
C GLN A 112 12.42 -1.61 -2.03
N VAL A 113 12.53 -1.93 -0.74
CA VAL A 113 11.40 -2.01 0.18
C VAL A 113 11.44 -0.87 1.19
N PHE A 114 10.28 -0.28 1.44
CA PHE A 114 10.00 0.60 2.55
C PHE A 114 8.98 -0.08 3.47
N GLU A 115 9.43 -0.51 4.63
CA GLU A 115 8.62 -1.21 5.62
C GLU A 115 8.21 -0.28 6.75
N GLY A 116 6.96 -0.43 7.19
CA GLY A 116 6.46 0.21 8.40
C GLY A 116 5.46 -0.68 9.12
N PHE A 117 5.21 -0.34 10.38
CA PHE A 117 4.28 -1.06 11.25
C PHE A 117 3.38 -0.08 12.00
N TYR A 118 2.15 -0.49 12.28
CA TYR A 118 1.29 0.12 13.30
C TYR A 118 0.47 -0.95 14.02
N GLY A 119 0.12 -0.75 15.28
CA GLY A 119 -0.70 -1.73 16.00
C GLY A 119 -0.53 -1.80 17.51
N ASP A 120 0.67 -1.56 18.02
CA ASP A 120 1.01 -1.74 19.44
C ASP A 120 0.66 -0.51 20.25
N LYS A 121 1.00 0.67 19.72
CA LYS A 121 0.68 1.96 20.34
C LYS A 121 -0.57 2.57 19.70
N TYR A 122 -0.66 2.50 18.37
CA TYR A 122 -1.72 3.15 17.60
C TYR A 122 -2.39 2.15 16.64
N PRO A 123 -3.13 1.15 17.16
CA PRO A 123 -3.87 0.23 16.31
C PRO A 123 -5.00 0.91 15.56
N LEU A 124 -5.45 0.25 14.49
CA LEU A 124 -6.73 0.57 13.88
C LEU A 124 -7.85 -0.08 14.70
N TYR A 125 -8.69 0.76 15.29
CA TYR A 125 -9.82 0.32 16.11
C TYR A 125 -11.06 0.02 15.24
N PRO A 126 -12.02 -0.74 15.77
CA PRO A 126 -13.35 -0.85 15.19
C PRO A 126 -14.01 0.52 15.00
N VAL A 127 -14.76 0.70 13.91
CA VAL A 127 -15.45 1.95 13.55
C VAL A 127 -14.50 3.15 13.51
N SER A 128 -13.30 2.95 12.96
CA SER A 128 -12.31 4.01 12.79
C SER A 128 -11.48 3.85 11.53
N SER A 129 -10.60 4.82 11.28
CA SER A 129 -9.69 4.83 10.12
C SER A 129 -8.30 5.33 10.52
N ASN A 130 -7.27 4.73 9.90
CA ASN A 130 -5.87 5.15 9.99
C ASN A 130 -5.36 5.51 8.60
N LYS A 131 -4.39 6.43 8.54
CA LYS A 131 -3.77 6.84 7.28
C LYS A 131 -2.26 6.64 7.32
N VAL A 132 -1.75 5.92 6.33
CA VAL A 132 -0.32 5.79 6.05
C VAL A 132 0.01 6.64 4.83
N THR A 133 1.16 7.31 4.84
CA THR A 133 1.66 8.03 3.66
C THR A 133 3.13 7.76 3.48
N ILE A 134 3.51 7.37 2.27
CA ILE A 134 4.88 7.05 1.89
C ILE A 134 5.23 7.96 0.71
N GLN A 135 6.16 8.87 0.93
CA GLN A 135 6.73 9.73 -0.10
C GLN A 135 8.12 9.24 -0.44
N TYR A 136 8.39 9.00 -1.72
CA TYR A 136 9.68 8.50 -2.18
C TYR A 136 10.00 9.06 -3.58
N GLN A 137 11.29 9.14 -3.88
CA GLN A 137 11.80 9.38 -5.22
C GLN A 137 12.07 8.02 -5.89
N THR A 138 11.50 7.76 -7.07
CA THR A 138 11.83 6.54 -7.83
C THR A 138 13.21 6.67 -8.49
N SER A 139 13.85 5.55 -8.79
CA SER A 139 15.10 5.51 -9.57
C SER A 139 14.86 5.63 -11.08
N VAL A 140 13.62 5.51 -11.55
CA VAL A 140 13.27 5.65 -12.96
C VAL A 140 13.27 7.13 -13.36
N THR A 141 13.89 7.44 -14.50
CA THR A 141 13.94 8.80 -15.04
C THR A 141 12.66 9.15 -15.81
N PRO A 142 12.21 10.43 -15.84
CA PRO A 142 11.10 10.85 -16.70
C PRO A 142 11.32 10.52 -18.17
N HIS A 143 10.27 10.06 -18.84
CA HIS A 143 10.24 9.90 -20.30
C HIS A 143 8.80 9.90 -20.84
N LYS A 144 8.67 10.16 -22.15
CA LYS A 144 7.37 10.22 -22.86
C LYS A 144 6.52 8.95 -22.79
N ASN A 145 7.15 7.80 -22.53
CA ASN A 145 6.50 6.48 -22.53
C ASN A 145 6.57 5.84 -21.14
N TYR A 146 6.51 6.65 -20.09
CA TYR A 146 6.65 6.19 -18.71
C TYR A 146 5.64 5.09 -18.39
N ASN A 147 6.13 3.95 -17.92
CA ASN A 147 5.29 2.82 -17.56
C ASN A 147 5.44 2.53 -16.08
N LEU A 148 4.33 2.59 -15.36
CA LEU A 148 4.22 2.23 -13.96
C LEU A 148 3.42 0.93 -13.84
N LEU A 149 4.09 -0.14 -13.44
CA LEU A 149 3.45 -1.41 -13.11
C LEU A 149 2.95 -1.38 -11.66
N LEU A 150 1.63 -1.35 -11.50
CA LEU A 150 0.94 -1.55 -10.23
C LEU A 150 0.65 -3.03 -10.03
N GLN A 151 1.50 -3.74 -9.29
CA GLN A 151 1.28 -5.16 -8.99
C GLN A 151 0.41 -5.32 -7.74
N LYS A 152 -0.74 -5.96 -7.89
CA LYS A 152 -1.71 -6.15 -6.80
C LYS A 152 -1.29 -7.30 -5.90
N GLN A 153 -1.46 -7.14 -4.59
CA GLN A 153 -1.37 -8.27 -3.66
C GLN A 153 -2.48 -9.29 -3.94
N PRO A 154 -2.14 -10.56 -4.22
CA PRO A 154 -3.16 -11.59 -4.45
C PRO A 154 -4.00 -11.83 -3.19
N GLY A 155 -5.23 -12.31 -3.36
CA GLY A 155 -6.11 -12.70 -2.25
C GLY A 155 -6.68 -11.53 -1.43
N THR A 156 -6.49 -10.29 -1.87
CA THR A 156 -7.02 -9.09 -1.20
C THR A 156 -8.20 -8.50 -1.98
N LYS A 157 -9.03 -7.70 -1.29
CA LYS A 157 -10.18 -7.03 -1.89
C LYS A 157 -9.75 -6.00 -2.94
N ALA A 158 -10.72 -5.60 -3.76
CA ALA A 158 -10.58 -4.48 -4.67
C ALA A 158 -10.35 -3.18 -3.89
N ILE A 159 -9.43 -2.33 -4.36
CA ILE A 159 -9.06 -1.09 -3.67
C ILE A 159 -9.41 0.10 -4.57
N PRO A 160 -10.30 1.02 -4.16
CA PRO A 160 -10.47 2.30 -4.84
C PRO A 160 -9.15 3.06 -4.92
N TYR A 161 -8.77 3.45 -6.13
CA TYR A 161 -7.46 4.01 -6.45
C TYR A 161 -7.64 5.27 -7.29
N GLU A 162 -6.97 6.35 -6.88
CA GLU A 162 -6.92 7.62 -7.62
C GLU A 162 -5.45 7.96 -7.94
N ILE A 163 -5.16 8.26 -9.22
CA ILE A 163 -3.83 8.71 -9.67
C ILE A 163 -3.90 10.20 -10.02
N PHE A 164 -3.00 10.97 -9.42
CA PHE A 164 -2.78 12.37 -9.72
C PHE A 164 -1.41 12.55 -10.36
N LEU A 165 -1.32 13.33 -11.43
CA LEU A 165 -0.07 13.76 -12.04
C LEU A 165 0.06 15.28 -11.92
N ASN A 166 1.12 15.76 -11.26
CA ASN A 166 1.36 17.18 -10.99
C ASN A 166 0.11 17.90 -10.42
N GLY A 167 -0.59 17.24 -9.50
CA GLY A 167 -1.80 17.75 -8.84
C GLY A 167 -3.11 17.57 -9.62
N LYS A 168 -3.08 17.13 -10.88
CA LYS A 168 -4.29 16.86 -11.68
C LYS A 168 -4.70 15.39 -11.56
N LEU A 169 -5.96 15.11 -11.24
CA LEU A 169 -6.52 13.76 -11.32
C LEU A 169 -6.51 13.28 -12.78
N ILE A 170 -5.87 12.14 -13.04
CA ILE A 170 -5.76 11.57 -14.39
C ILE A 170 -6.50 10.24 -14.52
N GLU A 171 -6.66 9.48 -13.44
CA GLU A 171 -7.36 8.20 -13.50
C GLU A 171 -7.93 7.82 -12.13
N THR A 172 -9.13 7.24 -12.15
CA THR A 172 -9.76 6.59 -10.99
C THR A 172 -10.19 5.20 -11.39
N PHE A 173 -9.89 4.19 -10.57
CA PHE A 173 -10.28 2.81 -10.85
C PHE A 173 -10.38 1.98 -9.57
N SER A 174 -10.98 0.80 -9.70
CA SER A 174 -10.94 -0.23 -8.66
C SER A 174 -9.78 -1.17 -8.95
N TRP A 175 -8.77 -1.18 -8.08
CA TRP A 175 -7.56 -1.98 -8.26
C TRP A 175 -7.83 -3.43 -7.85
N THR A 176 -8.18 -4.27 -8.83
CA THR A 176 -8.56 -5.68 -8.65
C THR A 176 -7.47 -6.67 -9.06
N GLY A 177 -6.44 -6.20 -9.77
CA GLY A 177 -5.34 -7.01 -10.28
C GLY A 177 -4.22 -6.13 -10.82
N ASP A 178 -3.17 -6.76 -11.32
CA ASP A 178 -2.01 -6.06 -11.87
C ASP A 178 -2.43 -5.12 -13.00
N LYS A 179 -1.89 -3.91 -12.99
CA LYS A 179 -2.27 -2.86 -13.95
C LYS A 179 -1.05 -2.07 -14.38
N ASN A 180 -0.90 -1.88 -15.69
CA ASN A 180 0.11 -0.98 -16.26
C ASN A 180 -0.52 0.40 -16.48
N ILE A 181 0.10 1.44 -15.95
CA ILE A 181 -0.27 2.83 -16.16
C ILE A 181 0.77 3.47 -17.07
N LYS A 182 0.33 3.94 -18.24
CA LYS A 182 1.19 4.64 -19.20
C LYS A 182 1.00 6.14 -19.07
N LEU A 183 2.09 6.86 -18.83
CA LEU A 183 2.13 8.31 -18.67
C LEU A 183 3.16 8.92 -19.62
N SER A 184 2.93 10.19 -19.99
CA SER A 184 3.96 11.02 -20.62
C SER A 184 4.48 12.00 -19.58
N LEU A 185 5.73 11.79 -19.13
CA LEU A 185 6.38 12.56 -18.06
C LEU A 185 7.55 13.40 -18.60
#